data_AF-A0A938KP09-F1
#
_entry.id   AF-A0A938KP09-F1
#
_cell.length_a   1.000
_cell.length_b   1.000
_cell.length_c   1.000
_cell.angle_alpha   90.00
_cell.angle_beta   90.00
_cell.angle_gamma   90.00
#
_symmetry.space_group_name_H-M   'P 1'
#
loop_
_entity.id
_entity.type
_entity.pdbx_description
1 polymer ?
#
loop_
_entity_poly.entity_id
_entity_poly.type
_entity_poly.pdbx_seq_one_letter_code
_entity_poly.pdbx_strand_id
1 'polypeptide(L)'
;MQRVRRRMGGMEVGRTTRRVMSQMTARIRVLRIFAAAACLPLLASCSLRLPVGSAPLSRLPVSSAPTSQRTETPRDPHVMVWLLADDHHTGVVLPYDWLIESGFVPSAEFPSARYVAMSWGNRDAYSSEGLDNPWKWLRVLFTPTPSVMEMIPIRWEVTEVLPGQRIWRRLTPREHGPQVAAFLNRCLEHDAQGRPIVVAPSSWGGGVQFQSSHSYFIPRVCNVWTAQVIEAMGGEIRPWRAVTAKGLIRQAERPPNDFEQIWAGRKAAEPAGD
;
A
#
# COMPACT_ATOMS: atom_id res chain seq x y z
N MET A 1 23.51 -33.44 -89.91
CA MET A 1 22.28 -32.75 -89.48
C MET A 1 22.52 -32.11 -88.11
N GLN A 2 22.16 -30.83 -87.97
CA GLN A 2 21.96 -29.97 -86.77
C GLN A 2 22.85 -30.17 -85.52
N ARG A 3 23.83 -29.28 -85.23
CA ARG A 3 23.73 -27.99 -84.49
C ARG A 3 22.92 -28.04 -83.18
N VAL A 4 23.56 -27.76 -82.04
CA VAL A 4 23.32 -26.67 -81.03
C VAL A 4 24.35 -26.87 -79.90
N ARG A 5 25.44 -26.09 -79.78
CA ARG A 5 25.67 -24.77 -79.13
C ARG A 5 25.50 -24.69 -77.59
N ARG A 6 26.63 -24.32 -76.94
CA ARG A 6 26.81 -23.38 -75.79
C ARG A 6 26.27 -23.82 -74.41
N ARG A 7 26.81 -23.40 -73.24
CA ARG A 7 27.90 -22.50 -72.84
C ARG A 7 28.23 -22.76 -71.35
N MET A 8 29.50 -22.57 -71.01
CA MET A 8 30.12 -22.10 -69.75
C MET A 8 29.26 -21.97 -68.47
N GLY A 9 29.74 -22.61 -67.39
CA GLY A 9 29.47 -22.24 -65.99
C GLY A 9 30.79 -22.07 -65.25
N GLY A 10 31.37 -20.88 -65.34
CA GLY A 10 32.40 -20.40 -64.41
C GLY A 10 31.77 -19.44 -63.42
N MET A 11 32.37 -19.33 -62.23
CA MET A 11 32.18 -18.28 -61.22
C MET A 11 31.19 -18.59 -60.09
N GLU A 12 31.60 -19.43 -59.14
CA GLU A 12 30.90 -19.62 -57.86
C GLU A 12 31.83 -19.52 -56.63
N VAL A 13 32.85 -18.65 -56.68
CA VAL A 13 33.80 -18.41 -55.56
C VAL A 13 33.78 -16.94 -55.10
N GLY A 14 32.68 -16.22 -55.32
CA GLY A 14 32.60 -14.76 -55.06
C GLY A 14 31.44 -14.27 -54.18
N ARG A 15 30.51 -15.14 -53.74
CA ARG A 15 29.30 -14.73 -53.00
C ARG A 15 29.29 -15.09 -51.51
N THR A 16 30.18 -15.97 -51.06
CA THR A 16 30.14 -16.50 -49.68
C THR A 16 30.91 -15.64 -48.68
N THR A 17 31.87 -14.82 -49.13
CA THR A 17 32.71 -13.97 -48.24
C THR A 17 32.14 -12.58 -47.94
N ARG A 18 31.20 -12.05 -48.74
CA ARG A 18 30.52 -10.77 -48.43
C ARG A 18 29.39 -10.88 -47.41
N ARG A 19 28.89 -12.09 -47.14
CA ARG A 19 27.79 -12.30 -46.18
C ARG A 19 28.25 -12.43 -44.73
N VAL A 20 29.52 -12.78 -44.50
CA VAL A 20 30.09 -12.98 -43.16
C VAL A 20 30.64 -11.67 -42.56
N MET A 21 31.15 -10.74 -43.37
CA MET A 21 31.65 -9.45 -42.86
C MET A 21 30.57 -8.37 -42.61
N SER A 22 29.34 -8.55 -43.13
CA SER A 22 28.20 -7.64 -42.85
C SER A 22 27.51 -7.93 -41.51
N GLN A 23 27.68 -9.14 -40.95
CA GLN A 23 27.09 -9.50 -39.66
C GLN A 23 27.99 -9.16 -38.46
N MET A 24 29.27 -8.82 -38.67
CA MET A 24 30.21 -8.50 -37.60
C MET A 24 30.28 -7.01 -37.26
N THR A 25 29.89 -6.10 -38.16
CA THR A 25 29.84 -4.65 -37.91
C THR A 25 28.50 -4.14 -37.35
N ALA A 26 27.45 -4.97 -37.37
CA ALA A 26 26.17 -4.67 -36.72
C ALA A 26 26.20 -4.88 -35.19
N ARG A 27 27.23 -5.54 -34.65
CA ARG A 27 27.36 -5.82 -33.21
C ARG A 27 28.10 -4.73 -32.41
N ILE A 28 28.66 -3.71 -33.06
CA ILE A 28 29.44 -2.66 -32.38
C ILE A 28 28.70 -1.30 -32.32
N ARG A 29 27.55 -1.14 -32.99
CA ARG A 29 26.69 0.06 -32.85
C ARG A 29 25.48 -0.08 -31.92
N VAL A 30 25.22 -1.27 -31.39
CA VAL A 30 24.14 -1.49 -30.39
C VAL A 30 24.63 -1.20 -28.96
N LEU A 31 25.94 -1.06 -28.74
CA LEU A 31 26.53 -0.79 -27.42
C LEU A 31 26.59 0.71 -27.04
N ARG A 32 25.73 1.55 -27.63
CA ARG A 32 25.58 2.97 -27.24
C ARG A 32 24.14 3.42 -26.96
N ILE A 33 23.18 2.48 -26.90
CA ILE A 33 21.78 2.79 -26.49
C ILE A 33 21.40 2.09 -25.17
N PHE A 34 22.36 1.49 -24.45
CA PHE A 34 22.13 0.97 -23.09
C PHE A 34 22.77 1.83 -21.99
N ALA A 35 22.85 3.15 -22.21
CA ALA A 35 23.23 4.11 -21.18
C ALA A 35 22.05 4.99 -20.70
N ALA A 36 20.80 4.64 -21.03
CA ALA A 36 19.59 5.33 -20.58
C ALA A 36 18.57 4.42 -19.87
N ALA A 37 18.98 3.25 -19.40
CA ALA A 37 18.13 2.32 -18.64
C ALA A 37 18.50 2.25 -17.14
N ALA A 38 19.19 3.26 -16.61
CA ALA A 38 19.60 3.32 -15.21
C ALA A 38 18.71 4.23 -14.32
N CYS A 39 17.56 4.70 -14.81
CA CYS A 39 16.59 5.50 -14.04
C CYS A 39 15.22 4.84 -13.82
N LEU A 40 15.04 3.56 -14.18
CA LEU A 40 13.77 2.86 -13.97
C LEU A 40 13.43 2.42 -12.53
N PRO A 41 14.35 2.26 -11.55
CA PRO A 41 13.93 1.85 -10.21
C PRO A 41 13.32 2.99 -9.37
N LEU A 42 13.56 4.26 -9.73
CA LEU A 42 13.01 5.42 -9.01
C LEU A 42 11.56 5.73 -9.45
N LEU A 43 11.26 5.60 -10.74
CA LEU A 43 9.93 5.92 -11.30
C LEU A 43 8.85 4.91 -10.90
N ALA A 44 9.20 3.63 -10.75
CA ALA A 44 8.24 2.59 -10.34
C ALA A 44 7.67 2.83 -8.93
N SER A 45 8.47 3.40 -8.01
CA SER A 45 8.05 3.63 -6.62
C SER A 45 6.96 4.70 -6.47
N CYS A 46 6.98 5.73 -7.33
CA CYS A 46 5.97 6.79 -7.33
C CYS A 46 4.64 6.31 -7.91
N SER A 47 4.66 5.37 -8.87
CA SER A 47 3.45 4.75 -9.41
C SER A 47 2.76 3.82 -8.41
N LEU A 48 3.57 3.18 -7.55
CA LEU A 48 3.16 2.26 -6.49
C LEU A 48 2.46 2.94 -5.32
N ARG A 49 3.00 4.07 -4.86
CA ARG A 49 2.48 4.78 -3.71
C ARG A 49 1.16 5.46 -4.04
N LEU A 50 0.30 5.60 -3.03
CA LEU A 50 -0.77 6.59 -3.09
C LEU A 50 -0.08 7.96 -3.20
N PRO A 51 -0.57 8.87 -4.09
CA PRO A 51 0.05 10.17 -4.38
C PRO A 51 -0.21 11.17 -3.25
N VAL A 52 0.15 10.75 -2.04
CA VAL A 52 0.01 11.48 -0.80
C VAL A 52 1.32 12.22 -0.65
N GLY A 53 1.39 13.46 -1.15
CA GLY A 53 2.61 14.25 -1.10
C GLY A 53 3.18 14.31 0.32
N SER A 54 4.48 14.05 0.45
CA SER A 54 5.27 14.32 1.66
C SER A 54 5.50 15.83 1.78
N ALA A 55 4.44 16.64 1.76
CA ALA A 55 4.61 18.05 2.06
C ALA A 55 5.05 18.15 3.53
N PRO A 56 6.20 18.78 3.84
CA PRO A 56 6.50 19.12 5.22
C PRO A 56 5.33 19.97 5.71
N LEU A 57 4.80 19.63 6.89
CA LEU A 57 3.86 20.51 7.58
C LEU A 57 4.59 21.85 7.74
N SER A 58 4.25 22.82 6.90
CA SER A 58 4.59 24.21 7.15
C SER A 58 4.12 24.49 8.57
N ARG A 59 5.06 24.78 9.47
CA ARG A 59 4.74 25.24 10.83
C ARG A 59 3.85 26.45 10.66
N LEU A 60 2.53 26.26 10.77
CA LEU A 60 1.64 27.38 11.01
C LEU A 60 2.16 28.04 12.29
N PRO A 61 2.40 29.36 12.31
CA PRO A 61 2.81 30.03 13.53
C PRO A 61 1.72 29.81 14.56
N VAL A 62 2.01 28.97 15.56
CA VAL A 62 1.18 28.82 16.74
C VAL A 62 1.19 30.20 17.39
N SER A 63 0.04 30.85 17.39
CA SER A 63 -0.15 32.10 18.10
C SER A 63 0.24 31.89 19.56
N SER A 64 1.24 32.63 20.03
CA SER A 64 1.69 32.64 21.41
C SER A 64 0.67 33.38 22.28
N ALA A 65 -0.50 32.78 22.47
CA ALA A 65 -1.38 33.13 23.58
C ALA A 65 -0.83 32.46 24.85
N PRO A 66 -0.86 33.13 26.01
CA PRO A 66 -0.31 32.57 27.24
C PRO A 66 -1.14 31.34 27.66
N THR A 67 -0.57 30.16 27.46
CA THR A 67 -1.13 28.90 27.93
C THR A 67 -0.99 28.86 29.46
N SER A 68 -2.14 28.86 30.14
CA SER A 68 -2.25 28.47 31.55
C SER A 68 -1.52 27.14 31.75
N GLN A 69 -0.48 27.14 32.58
CA GLN A 69 0.32 25.97 32.90
C GLN A 69 -0.54 24.98 33.70
N ARG A 70 -1.32 24.16 32.99
CA ARG A 70 -1.85 22.93 33.53
C ARG A 70 -0.67 21.96 33.58
N THR A 71 -0.31 21.52 34.77
CA THR A 71 0.70 20.49 35.00
C THR A 71 0.19 19.18 34.39
N GLU A 72 0.39 18.99 33.08
CA GLU A 72 0.18 17.70 32.44
C GLU A 72 1.31 16.78 32.90
N THR A 73 0.95 15.66 33.52
CA THR A 73 1.86 14.54 33.75
C THR A 73 2.56 14.22 32.43
N PRO A 74 3.89 14.02 32.40
CA PRO A 74 4.58 13.68 31.16
C PRO A 74 3.90 12.46 30.52
N ARG A 75 3.32 12.65 29.33
CA ARG A 75 2.69 11.55 28.59
C ARG A 75 3.75 10.56 28.17
N ASP A 76 3.35 9.30 28.02
CA ASP A 76 4.24 8.28 27.47
C ASP A 76 4.79 8.75 26.10
N PRO A 77 6.12 8.79 25.92
CA PRO A 77 6.74 9.20 24.65
C PRO A 77 6.42 8.24 23.51
N HIS A 78 5.91 7.05 23.79
CA HIS A 78 5.50 6.07 22.81
C HIS A 78 4.01 5.72 22.92
N VAL A 79 3.48 5.20 21.83
CA VAL A 79 2.14 4.62 21.76
C VAL A 79 2.22 3.22 21.19
N MET A 80 1.42 2.30 21.72
CA MET A 80 1.29 0.97 21.14
C MET A 80 0.41 1.04 19.90
N VAL A 81 0.89 0.47 18.80
CA VAL A 81 0.14 0.32 17.54
C VAL A 81 0.15 -1.15 17.13
N TRP A 82 -0.84 -1.58 16.37
CA TRP A 82 -0.93 -2.95 15.88
C TRP A 82 -1.00 -3.00 14.36
N LEU A 83 -0.49 -4.10 13.82
CA LEU A 83 -0.57 -4.50 12.43
C LEU A 83 -1.38 -5.79 12.35
N LEU A 84 -2.35 -5.81 11.46
CA LEU A 84 -3.24 -6.94 11.20
C LEU A 84 -2.89 -7.53 9.84
N ALA A 85 -2.89 -8.87 9.73
CA ALA A 85 -2.79 -9.52 8.42
C ALA A 85 -3.43 -10.90 8.37
N ASP A 86 -4.07 -11.19 7.24
CA ASP A 86 -4.35 -12.55 6.77
C ASP A 86 -3.38 -12.93 5.63
N ASP A 87 -3.76 -13.86 4.76
CA ASP A 87 -2.93 -14.30 3.63
C ASP A 87 -2.88 -13.27 2.48
N HIS A 88 -3.86 -12.37 2.40
CA HIS A 88 -4.08 -11.47 1.26
C HIS A 88 -4.14 -9.99 1.67
N HIS A 89 -4.63 -9.69 2.87
CA HIS A 89 -5.00 -8.37 3.32
C HIS A 89 -4.24 -7.94 4.58
N THR A 90 -4.00 -6.63 4.70
CA THR A 90 -3.35 -6.01 5.85
C THR A 90 -4.08 -4.75 6.27
N GLY A 91 -4.01 -4.45 7.57
CA GLY A 91 -4.57 -3.24 8.17
C GLY A 91 -3.81 -2.84 9.41
N VAL A 92 -4.15 -1.70 10.00
CA VAL A 92 -3.54 -1.20 11.25
C VAL A 92 -4.60 -1.01 12.31
N VAL A 93 -4.18 -1.08 13.58
CA VAL A 93 -5.00 -0.60 14.70
C VAL A 93 -4.23 0.48 15.42
N LEU A 94 -4.85 1.65 15.57
CA LEU A 94 -4.21 2.84 16.12
C LEU A 94 -5.02 3.37 17.31
N PRO A 95 -4.36 3.91 18.37
CA PRO A 95 -5.04 4.64 19.44
C PRO A 95 -5.77 5.85 18.88
N TYR A 96 -7.07 5.94 19.15
CA TYR A 96 -7.91 6.94 18.50
C TYR A 96 -7.71 8.34 19.08
N ASP A 97 -7.48 8.42 20.39
CA ASP A 97 -7.10 9.64 21.10
C ASP A 97 -5.82 10.26 20.50
N TRP A 98 -4.78 9.45 20.31
CA TRP A 98 -3.53 9.89 19.70
C TRP A 98 -3.72 10.41 18.27
N LEU A 99 -4.57 9.77 17.47
CA LEU A 99 -4.89 10.26 16.13
C LEU A 99 -5.59 11.63 16.16
N ILE A 100 -6.62 11.79 17.01
CA ILE A 100 -7.35 13.06 17.14
C ILE A 100 -6.41 14.17 17.63
N GLU A 101 -5.61 13.90 18.66
CA GLU A 101 -4.60 14.82 19.18
C GLU A 101 -3.58 15.24 18.12
N SER A 102 -3.33 14.34 17.17
CA SER A 102 -2.39 14.55 16.07
C SER A 102 -3.00 15.25 14.84
N GLY A 103 -4.28 15.62 14.89
CA GLY A 103 -4.98 16.32 13.82
C GLY A 103 -5.70 15.43 12.81
N PHE A 104 -5.99 14.17 13.16
CA PHE A 104 -6.91 13.34 12.36
C PHE A 104 -8.32 13.91 12.47
N VAL A 105 -9.05 14.00 11.35
CA VAL A 105 -10.43 14.51 11.36
C VAL A 105 -11.36 13.39 11.86
N PRO A 106 -11.97 13.53 13.04
CA PRO A 106 -12.82 12.48 13.58
C PRO A 106 -14.13 12.36 12.80
N SER A 107 -14.72 11.16 12.85
CA SER A 107 -16.08 10.93 12.39
C SER A 107 -17.03 10.93 13.58
N ALA A 108 -18.25 11.45 13.37
CA ALA A 108 -19.29 11.43 14.39
C ALA A 108 -19.71 10.00 14.81
N GLU A 109 -19.39 9.00 13.99
CA GLU A 109 -19.70 7.58 14.22
C GLU A 109 -18.89 6.96 15.38
N PHE A 110 -17.80 7.60 15.83
CA PHE A 110 -16.84 6.99 16.76
C PHE A 110 -16.59 7.77 18.06
N PRO A 111 -17.62 8.25 18.79
CA PRO A 111 -17.42 9.17 19.92
C PRO A 111 -16.68 8.58 21.13
N SER A 112 -16.52 7.25 21.22
CA SER A 112 -15.92 6.56 22.37
C SER A 112 -15.00 5.40 22.01
N ALA A 113 -14.40 5.42 20.80
CA ALA A 113 -13.46 4.38 20.40
C ALA A 113 -12.12 4.54 21.16
N ARG A 114 -11.61 3.45 21.75
CA ARG A 114 -10.26 3.42 22.35
C ARG A 114 -9.22 3.25 21.24
N TYR A 115 -9.49 2.33 20.33
CA TYR A 115 -8.70 2.09 19.15
C TYR A 115 -9.58 2.11 17.91
N VAL A 116 -8.96 2.29 16.75
CA VAL A 116 -9.62 2.19 15.45
C VAL A 116 -8.83 1.24 14.58
N ALA A 117 -9.48 0.16 14.14
CA ALA A 117 -8.94 -0.71 13.10
C ALA A 117 -9.21 -0.05 11.76
N MET A 118 -8.19 0.06 10.92
CA MET A 118 -8.23 0.74 9.63
C MET A 118 -7.62 -0.13 8.54
N SER A 119 -8.31 -0.18 7.41
CA SER A 119 -7.81 -0.80 6.18
C SER A 119 -8.23 0.02 4.96
N TRP A 120 -7.63 -0.28 3.80
CA TRP A 120 -7.93 0.42 2.55
C TRP A 120 -8.13 -0.57 1.43
N GLY A 121 -9.15 -0.37 0.60
CA GLY A 121 -9.53 -1.35 -0.40
C GLY A 121 -10.39 -0.79 -1.51
N ASN A 122 -10.65 -1.65 -2.49
CA ASN A 122 -11.58 -1.36 -3.56
C ASN A 122 -13.00 -1.29 -3.01
N ARG A 123 -13.79 -0.29 -3.40
CA ARG A 123 -15.19 -0.16 -3.00
C ARG A 123 -16.02 -1.39 -3.34
N ASP A 124 -15.85 -1.90 -4.56
CA ASP A 124 -16.71 -2.94 -5.13
C ASP A 124 -16.28 -4.34 -4.70
N ALA A 125 -15.04 -4.50 -4.19
CA ALA A 125 -14.58 -5.76 -3.62
C ALA A 125 -15.30 -6.13 -2.30
N TYR A 126 -15.99 -5.16 -1.68
CA TYR A 126 -16.83 -5.37 -0.50
C TYR A 126 -18.33 -5.54 -0.85
N SER A 127 -18.71 -5.53 -2.13
CA SER A 127 -20.10 -5.74 -2.56
C SER A 127 -20.45 -7.24 -2.57
N SER A 128 -21.69 -7.55 -2.17
CA SER A 128 -22.25 -8.90 -2.14
C SER A 128 -22.43 -9.54 -3.52
N GLU A 129 -22.20 -8.82 -4.61
CA GLU A 129 -22.45 -9.30 -5.98
C GLU A 129 -21.34 -10.18 -6.56
N GLY A 130 -20.24 -10.40 -5.84
CA GLY A 130 -19.25 -11.41 -6.20
C GLY A 130 -18.50 -11.12 -7.51
N LEU A 131 -17.18 -11.27 -7.47
CA LEU A 131 -16.38 -11.25 -8.70
C LEU A 131 -16.43 -12.65 -9.33
N ASP A 132 -17.55 -12.98 -9.98
CA ASP A 132 -17.87 -14.31 -10.53
C ASP A 132 -16.96 -14.77 -11.69
N ASN A 133 -16.03 -13.93 -12.15
CA ASN A 133 -15.19 -14.22 -13.32
C ASN A 133 -13.73 -13.77 -13.09
N PRO A 134 -12.73 -14.64 -13.33
CA PRO A 134 -11.30 -14.28 -13.30
C PRO A 134 -10.92 -13.07 -14.16
N TRP A 135 -11.64 -12.82 -15.26
CA TRP A 135 -11.44 -11.65 -16.10
C TRP A 135 -11.94 -10.35 -15.44
N LYS A 136 -13.04 -10.43 -14.67
CA LYS A 136 -13.50 -9.30 -13.84
C LYS A 136 -12.48 -9.00 -12.73
N TRP A 137 -11.91 -10.04 -12.10
CA TRP A 137 -10.79 -9.89 -11.17
C TRP A 137 -9.60 -9.19 -11.82
N LEU A 138 -9.17 -9.63 -13.02
CA LEU A 138 -8.05 -8.99 -13.72
C LEU A 138 -8.36 -7.52 -14.03
N ARG A 139 -9.56 -7.20 -14.52
CA ARG A 139 -9.93 -5.82 -14.80
C ARG A 139 -9.95 -4.95 -13.54
N VAL A 140 -10.58 -5.43 -12.47
CA VAL A 140 -10.65 -4.73 -11.18
C VAL A 140 -9.26 -4.52 -10.57
N LEU A 141 -8.35 -5.48 -10.75
CA LEU A 141 -6.98 -5.38 -10.29
C LEU A 141 -6.10 -4.51 -11.19
N PHE A 142 -6.35 -4.39 -12.49
CA PHE A 142 -5.43 -3.67 -13.40
C PHE A 142 -6.01 -2.37 -13.99
N THR A 143 -7.23 -1.99 -13.61
CA THR A 143 -7.81 -0.68 -13.95
C THR A 143 -8.11 0.12 -12.69
N PRO A 144 -7.89 1.45 -12.69
CA PRO A 144 -8.23 2.29 -11.54
C PRO A 144 -9.73 2.23 -11.22
N THR A 145 -10.06 1.84 -9.99
CA THR A 145 -11.43 1.81 -9.46
C THR A 145 -11.58 2.73 -8.25
N PRO A 146 -12.82 3.10 -7.88
CA PRO A 146 -13.08 3.75 -6.60
C PRO A 146 -12.57 2.92 -5.43
N SER A 147 -12.06 3.59 -4.40
CA SER A 147 -11.56 2.95 -3.20
C SER A 147 -12.21 3.53 -1.95
N VAL A 148 -12.06 2.81 -0.85
CA VAL A 148 -12.59 3.19 0.46
C VAL A 148 -11.53 2.94 1.54
N MET A 149 -11.57 3.76 2.58
CA MET A 149 -10.91 3.45 3.85
C MET A 149 -11.95 2.92 4.83
N GLU A 150 -11.81 1.66 5.22
CA GLU A 150 -12.66 1.05 6.24
C GLU A 150 -12.12 1.38 7.62
N MET A 151 -13.01 1.74 8.54
CA MET A 151 -12.65 2.11 9.90
C MET A 151 -13.66 1.53 10.88
N ILE A 152 -13.15 0.78 11.87
CA ILE A 152 -13.96 0.05 12.83
C ILE A 152 -13.52 0.43 14.26
N PRO A 153 -14.43 0.89 15.11
CA PRO A 153 -14.11 1.29 16.47
C PRO A 153 -13.93 0.04 17.34
N ILE A 154 -12.85 0.03 18.12
CA ILE A 154 -12.53 -1.05 19.06
C ILE A 154 -12.50 -0.46 20.47
N ARG A 155 -13.26 -1.10 21.37
CA ARG A 155 -13.34 -0.72 22.80
C ARG A 155 -12.64 -1.71 23.73
N TRP A 156 -12.39 -2.93 23.25
CA TRP A 156 -11.77 -4.01 24.00
C TRP A 156 -10.32 -4.25 23.54
N GLU A 157 -9.68 -5.26 24.12
CA GLU A 157 -8.33 -5.64 23.72
C GLU A 157 -8.31 -6.16 22.28
N VAL A 158 -7.32 -5.71 21.50
CA VAL A 158 -7.25 -5.94 20.04
C VAL A 158 -7.26 -7.44 19.69
N THR A 159 -6.60 -8.26 20.51
CA THR A 159 -6.53 -9.72 20.33
C THR A 159 -7.85 -10.44 20.59
N GLU A 160 -8.76 -9.83 21.35
CA GLU A 160 -10.08 -10.42 21.66
C GLU A 160 -11.10 -10.14 20.55
N VAL A 161 -11.00 -8.98 19.91
CA VAL A 161 -11.95 -8.53 18.87
C VAL A 161 -11.61 -9.11 17.49
N LEU A 162 -10.35 -9.50 17.27
CA LEU A 162 -9.85 -9.99 15.97
C LEU A 162 -9.24 -11.39 16.04
N PRO A 163 -9.95 -12.40 16.57
CA PRO A 163 -9.35 -13.70 16.88
C PRO A 163 -8.88 -14.44 15.62
N GLY A 164 -9.51 -14.23 14.46
CA GLY A 164 -9.15 -14.88 13.20
C GLY A 164 -7.96 -14.25 12.46
N GLN A 165 -7.54 -13.04 12.86
CA GLN A 165 -6.43 -12.34 12.22
C GLN A 165 -5.10 -12.67 12.88
N ARG A 166 -4.00 -12.59 12.12
CA ARG A 166 -2.67 -12.54 12.73
C ARG A 166 -2.39 -11.11 13.17
N ILE A 167 -1.78 -10.94 14.34
CA ILE A 167 -1.60 -9.63 14.98
C ILE A 167 -0.15 -9.45 15.38
N TRP A 168 0.42 -8.32 14.98
CA TRP A 168 1.70 -7.81 15.45
C TRP A 168 1.49 -6.49 16.17
N ARG A 169 2.45 -6.10 17.01
CA ARG A 169 2.46 -4.80 17.67
C ARG A 169 3.85 -4.17 17.65
N ARG A 170 3.91 -2.86 17.79
CA ARG A 170 5.14 -2.14 18.15
C ARG A 170 4.84 -0.91 18.98
N LEU A 171 5.84 -0.44 19.71
CA LEU A 171 5.87 0.91 20.23
C LEU A 171 6.28 1.87 19.12
N THR A 172 5.51 2.93 18.95
CA THR A 172 5.77 4.01 17.98
C THR A 172 5.96 5.32 18.73
N PRO A 173 7.00 6.12 18.44
CA PRO A 173 7.15 7.44 19.03
C PRO A 173 5.91 8.30 18.76
N ARG A 174 5.37 8.89 19.83
CA ARG A 174 4.14 9.70 19.79
C ARG A 174 4.25 10.88 18.82
N GLU A 175 5.47 11.41 18.62
CA GLU A 175 5.78 12.53 17.72
C GLU A 175 5.51 12.25 16.23
N HIS A 176 5.39 10.98 15.82
CA HIS A 176 5.00 10.63 14.44
C HIS A 176 3.51 10.81 14.17
N GLY A 177 2.69 11.02 15.21
CA GLY A 177 1.24 11.12 15.09
C GLY A 177 0.77 12.11 14.02
N PRO A 178 1.28 13.36 13.96
CA PRO A 178 0.88 14.31 12.93
C PRO A 178 1.13 13.84 11.50
N GLN A 179 2.19 13.05 11.27
CA GLN A 179 2.48 12.50 9.94
C GLN A 179 1.47 11.40 9.57
N VAL A 180 1.12 10.54 10.53
CA VAL A 180 0.10 9.49 10.38
C VAL A 180 -1.27 10.12 10.12
N ALA A 181 -1.70 11.05 10.97
CA ALA A 181 -2.97 11.76 10.84
C ALA A 181 -3.08 12.47 9.47
N ALA A 182 -2.04 13.19 9.06
CA ALA A 182 -2.03 13.89 7.78
C ALA A 182 -2.07 12.91 6.58
N PHE A 183 -1.39 11.76 6.67
CA PHE A 183 -1.49 10.71 5.65
C PHE A 183 -2.91 10.15 5.54
N LEU A 184 -3.52 9.78 6.67
CA LEU A 184 -4.87 9.22 6.73
C LEU A 184 -5.92 10.22 6.22
N ASN A 185 -5.85 11.49 6.64
CA ASN A 185 -6.74 12.55 6.15
C ASN A 185 -6.62 12.72 4.63
N ARG A 186 -5.40 12.69 4.07
CA ARG A 186 -5.22 12.79 2.60
C ARG A 186 -5.75 11.58 1.84
N CYS A 187 -5.85 10.43 2.50
CA CYS A 187 -6.51 9.26 1.91
C CYS A 187 -8.03 9.40 1.84
N LEU A 188 -8.63 10.32 2.60
CA LEU A 188 -10.09 10.52 2.70
C LEU A 188 -10.55 11.66 1.80
N GLU A 189 -11.76 11.50 1.25
CA GLU A 189 -12.51 12.60 0.65
C GLU A 189 -13.39 13.26 1.73
N HIS A 190 -13.44 14.59 1.73
CA HIS A 190 -14.16 15.35 2.74
C HIS A 190 -15.34 16.11 2.11
N ASP A 191 -16.44 16.22 2.86
CA ASP A 191 -17.61 17.03 2.50
C ASP A 191 -17.30 18.53 2.57
N ALA A 192 -18.29 19.37 2.22
CA ALA A 192 -18.16 20.82 2.27
C ALA A 192 -17.92 21.37 3.70
N GLN A 193 -18.17 20.57 4.73
CA GLN A 193 -17.93 20.90 6.14
C GLN A 193 -16.57 20.37 6.62
N GLY A 194 -15.77 19.78 5.74
CA GLY A 194 -14.46 19.24 6.06
C GLY A 194 -14.51 17.92 6.83
N ARG A 195 -15.61 17.17 6.76
CA ARG A 195 -15.78 15.86 7.42
C ARG A 195 -15.64 14.72 6.41
N PRO A 196 -15.11 13.55 6.81
CA PRO A 196 -14.96 12.43 5.90
C PRO A 196 -16.31 11.88 5.43
N ILE A 197 -16.43 11.59 4.13
CA ILE A 197 -17.68 11.13 3.50
C ILE A 197 -17.86 9.63 3.74
N VAL A 198 -18.93 9.25 4.44
CA VAL A 198 -19.34 7.85 4.63
C VAL A 198 -20.08 7.35 3.38
N VAL A 199 -19.72 6.18 2.87
CA VAL A 199 -20.35 5.59 1.66
C VAL A 199 -21.06 4.27 1.92
N ALA A 200 -20.67 3.53 2.97
CA ALA A 200 -21.29 2.27 3.35
C ALA A 200 -20.98 1.91 4.81
N PRO A 201 -21.73 1.00 5.44
CA PRO A 201 -21.29 0.28 6.63
C PRO A 201 -19.98 -0.49 6.37
N SER A 202 -19.22 -0.78 7.43
CA SER A 202 -18.05 -1.66 7.34
C SER A 202 -18.46 -3.06 6.86
N SER A 203 -17.56 -3.73 6.13
CA SER A 203 -17.74 -5.10 5.66
C SER A 203 -17.79 -6.12 6.80
N TRP A 204 -17.26 -5.74 7.96
CA TRP A 204 -17.38 -6.51 9.20
C TRP A 204 -17.38 -5.58 10.44
N GLY A 205 -18.02 -6.04 11.52
CA GLY A 205 -18.12 -5.28 12.76
C GLY A 205 -18.96 -4.00 12.68
N GLY A 206 -18.97 -3.21 13.75
CA GLY A 206 -19.77 -1.98 13.88
C GLY A 206 -19.06 -0.71 13.39
N GLY A 207 -18.47 -0.75 12.19
CA GLY A 207 -17.72 0.37 11.59
C GLY A 207 -18.37 0.97 10.34
N VAL A 208 -17.63 1.84 9.65
CA VAL A 208 -18.04 2.42 8.37
C VAL A 208 -16.91 2.41 7.33
N GLN A 209 -17.30 2.53 6.06
CA GLN A 209 -16.40 2.76 4.93
C GLN A 209 -16.50 4.21 4.49
N PHE A 210 -15.36 4.88 4.45
CA PHE A 210 -15.25 6.24 3.95
C PHE A 210 -14.77 6.26 2.51
N GLN A 211 -15.32 7.18 1.73
CA GLN A 211 -14.83 7.52 0.40
C GLN A 211 -13.34 7.90 0.47
N SER A 212 -12.52 7.27 -0.36
CA SER A 212 -11.12 7.64 -0.49
C SER A 212 -10.88 8.54 -1.69
N SER A 213 -9.94 9.48 -1.53
CA SER A 213 -9.47 10.41 -2.58
C SER A 213 -8.56 9.76 -3.63
N HIS A 214 -8.31 8.45 -3.54
CA HIS A 214 -7.36 7.74 -4.39
C HIS A 214 -8.00 6.53 -5.07
N SER A 215 -7.51 6.15 -6.24
CA SER A 215 -8.00 4.96 -6.95
C SER A 215 -7.25 3.70 -6.52
N TYR A 216 -7.98 2.59 -6.42
CA TYR A 216 -7.45 1.25 -6.20
C TYR A 216 -7.11 0.58 -7.54
N PHE A 217 -5.94 -0.02 -7.65
CA PHE A 217 -5.50 -0.89 -8.76
C PHE A 217 -4.12 -1.43 -8.40
N ILE A 218 -3.72 -2.61 -8.87
CA ILE A 218 -2.35 -3.10 -8.74
C ILE A 218 -1.40 -2.12 -9.43
N PRO A 219 -0.40 -1.60 -8.71
CA PRO A 219 0.07 -2.12 -7.41
C PRO A 219 -0.31 -1.29 -6.16
N ARG A 220 -1.21 -0.30 -6.27
CA ARG A 220 -1.89 0.38 -5.15
C ARG A 220 -2.98 -0.51 -4.54
N VAL A 221 -2.57 -1.31 -3.57
CA VAL A 221 -3.41 -2.23 -2.80
C VAL A 221 -3.33 -1.94 -1.30
N CYS A 222 -4.17 -2.60 -0.50
CA CYS A 222 -4.17 -2.54 0.96
C CYS A 222 -2.76 -2.63 1.56
N ASN A 223 -1.94 -3.56 1.07
CA ASN A 223 -0.58 -3.79 1.56
C ASN A 223 0.35 -2.58 1.33
N VAL A 224 0.21 -1.86 0.22
CA VAL A 224 1.00 -0.65 -0.06
C VAL A 224 0.49 0.54 0.75
N TRP A 225 -0.82 0.64 0.95
CA TRP A 225 -1.38 1.63 1.87
C TRP A 225 -0.86 1.41 3.29
N THR A 226 -0.89 0.17 3.81
CA THR A 226 -0.33 -0.18 5.13
C THR A 226 1.17 0.11 5.21
N ALA A 227 1.93 -0.16 4.14
CA ALA A 227 3.34 0.22 4.08
C ALA A 227 3.55 1.72 4.29
N GLN A 228 2.73 2.57 3.67
CA GLN A 228 2.84 4.02 3.82
C GLN A 228 2.39 4.52 5.19
N VAL A 229 1.46 3.82 5.86
CA VAL A 229 1.16 4.09 7.27
C VAL A 229 2.38 3.77 8.15
N ILE A 230 3.06 2.64 7.90
CA ILE A 230 4.30 2.28 8.62
C ILE A 230 5.40 3.33 8.37
N GLU A 231 5.57 3.78 7.13
CA GLU A 231 6.50 4.87 6.80
C GLU A 231 6.14 6.17 7.54
N ALA A 232 4.85 6.53 7.64
CA ALA A 232 4.39 7.71 8.39
C ALA A 232 4.62 7.58 9.91
N MET A 233 4.74 6.36 10.42
CA MET A 233 5.12 6.07 11.81
C MET A 233 6.65 6.08 12.02
N GLY A 234 7.44 6.44 11.01
CA GLY A 234 8.92 6.43 11.07
C GLY A 234 9.55 5.08 10.72
N GLY A 235 8.77 4.13 10.20
CA GLY A 235 9.29 2.85 9.71
C GLY A 235 9.90 2.93 8.31
N GLU A 236 10.57 1.85 7.89
CA GLU A 236 11.17 1.71 6.57
C GLU A 236 10.63 0.48 5.85
N ILE A 237 9.77 0.71 4.85
CA ILE A 237 9.24 -0.35 3.98
C ILE A 237 9.61 -0.02 2.54
N ARG A 238 9.91 -1.04 1.73
CA ARG A 238 10.02 -0.87 0.27
C ARG A 238 8.68 -1.25 -0.36
N PRO A 239 7.88 -0.29 -0.87
CA PRO A 239 6.51 -0.55 -1.33
C PRO A 239 6.41 -1.65 -2.41
N TRP A 240 7.39 -1.71 -3.33
CA TRP A 240 7.42 -2.74 -4.38
C TRP A 240 7.62 -4.17 -3.85
N ARG A 241 8.19 -4.34 -2.64
CA ARG A 241 8.27 -5.63 -1.94
C ARG A 241 7.07 -5.87 -1.02
N ALA A 242 6.23 -4.87 -0.83
CA ALA A 242 5.06 -4.88 0.05
C ALA A 242 3.74 -4.99 -0.73
N VAL A 243 3.75 -5.39 -2.00
CA VAL A 243 2.51 -5.61 -2.78
C VAL A 243 1.70 -6.80 -2.23
N THR A 244 2.36 -7.76 -1.58
CA THR A 244 1.72 -8.91 -0.92
C THR A 244 1.79 -8.77 0.60
N ALA A 245 0.81 -9.33 1.33
CA ALA A 245 0.80 -9.37 2.78
C ALA A 245 2.10 -10.02 3.34
N LYS A 246 2.51 -11.17 2.77
CA LYS A 246 3.77 -11.84 3.14
C LYS A 246 5.01 -10.96 2.93
N GLY A 247 5.03 -10.17 1.85
CA GLY A 247 6.12 -9.25 1.54
C GLY A 247 6.17 -8.04 2.47
N LEU A 248 5.00 -7.52 2.87
CA LEU A 248 4.88 -6.48 3.89
C LEU A 248 5.35 -6.99 5.26
N ILE A 249 4.77 -8.08 5.75
CA ILE A 249 5.06 -8.62 7.09
C ILE A 249 6.55 -8.92 7.27
N ARG A 250 7.19 -9.55 6.27
CA ARG A 250 8.64 -9.82 6.32
C ARG A 250 9.49 -8.56 6.54
N GLN A 251 9.03 -7.41 6.05
CA GLN A 251 9.72 -6.14 6.25
C GLN A 251 9.34 -5.50 7.58
N ALA A 252 8.06 -5.59 7.98
CA ALA A 252 7.56 -5.06 9.24
C ALA A 252 8.23 -5.73 10.46
N GLU A 253 8.56 -7.01 10.39
CA GLU A 253 9.25 -7.74 11.46
C GLU A 253 10.74 -7.42 11.59
N ARG A 254 11.33 -6.70 10.64
CA ARG A 254 12.77 -6.42 10.61
C ARG A 254 13.07 -5.00 11.10
N PRO A 255 14.26 -4.75 11.67
CA PRO A 255 14.69 -3.40 11.97
C PRO A 255 14.65 -2.49 10.74
N PRO A 256 14.25 -1.20 10.89
CA PRO A 256 13.86 -0.52 12.13
C PRO A 256 12.36 -0.63 12.46
N ASN A 257 11.61 -1.51 11.78
CA ASN A 257 10.16 -1.59 11.95
C ASN A 257 9.75 -2.33 13.22
N ASP A 258 10.44 -3.42 13.53
CA ASP A 258 10.39 -4.19 14.78
C ASP A 258 8.98 -4.54 15.28
N PHE A 259 8.07 -4.86 14.36
CA PHE A 259 6.76 -5.40 14.71
C PHE A 259 6.91 -6.84 15.23
N GLU A 260 6.51 -7.05 16.48
CA GLU A 260 6.51 -8.36 17.13
C GLU A 260 5.16 -9.04 16.94
N GLN A 261 5.15 -10.30 16.48
CA GLN A 261 3.92 -11.08 16.41
C GLN A 261 3.46 -11.49 17.81
N ILE A 262 2.23 -11.14 18.16
CA ILE A 262 1.62 -11.47 19.46
C ILE A 262 0.48 -12.46 19.36
N TRP A 263 -0.06 -12.67 18.15
CA TRP A 263 -1.17 -13.58 17.91
C TRP A 263 -1.08 -14.18 16.50
N ALA A 264 -1.18 -15.50 16.42
CA ALA A 264 -1.10 -16.24 15.16
C ALA A 264 -2.45 -16.45 14.47
N GLY A 265 -3.55 -15.92 15.04
CA GLY A 265 -4.91 -16.24 14.60
C GLY A 265 -5.39 -17.58 15.16
N ARG A 266 -6.65 -17.66 15.53
CA ARG A 266 -7.31 -18.93 15.83
C ARG A 266 -7.58 -19.60 14.50
N LYS A 267 -6.99 -20.78 14.27
CA LYS A 267 -7.40 -21.64 13.15
C LYS A 267 -8.89 -21.93 13.31
N ALA A 268 -9.68 -21.80 12.24
CA ALA A 268 -11.06 -22.28 12.25
C ALA A 268 -11.02 -23.74 12.74
N ALA A 269 -11.88 -24.08 13.70
CA ALA A 269 -12.04 -25.48 14.09
C ALA A 269 -12.36 -26.26 12.81
N GLU A 270 -11.59 -27.31 12.52
CA GLU A 270 -12.00 -28.27 11.49
C GLU A 270 -13.43 -28.71 11.85
N PRO A 271 -14.37 -28.72 10.89
CA PRO A 271 -15.69 -29.27 11.17
C PRO A 271 -15.46 -30.67 11.72
N ALA A 272 -16.03 -30.96 12.90
CA ALA A 272 -16.05 -32.30 13.44
C ALA A 272 -16.59 -33.20 12.33
N GLY A 273 -15.77 -34.14 11.87
CA GLY A 273 -16.20 -35.08 10.86
C GLY A 273 -17.34 -35.90 11.43
N ASP A 274 -18.54 -35.71 10.88
CA ASP A 274 -19.66 -36.62 11.00
C ASP A 274 -19.47 -37.81 10.05
#